data_AF-U6MJG5-F1
#
_entry.id   AF-U6MJG5-F1
#
_cell.length_a   1.000
_cell.length_b   1.000
_cell.length_c   1.000
_cell.angle_alpha   90.00
_cell.angle_beta   90.00
_cell.angle_gamma   90.00
#
_symmetry.space_group_name_H-M   'P 1'
#
loop_
_entity.id
_entity.type
_entity.pdbx_description
1 polymer ?
#
loop_
_entity_poly.entity_id
_entity_poly.type
_entity_poly.pdbx_seq_one_letter_code
_entity_poly.pdbx_strand_id
1 'polypeptide(L)'
;MFHWSLPLLLSTLFLVPSASTLGTSSGTGPTIKYTASLGEGVECFSEVNAAREAAGLPNFATASGGNALTAPEGTELQEDSEWKKVCTHLIPTQATEAMAGSSTANPFQDGTYAFKSLTAAKPDCKETVDYWKAAYKNFTGLPPSKTEGETLYKDQDNVSFVALYNPSSDATADCRVVTCTQTITSATDDADDAEDPVGSSYAGGDNTKNGYALICKTMPGAFGTGSSAPFTQEQWDRIVSSLTGSASIAAPSFVALAIVAFGIMTLL
;
A
#
# COMPACT_ATOMS: atom_id res chain seq x y z
N MET A 1 43.57 7.40 -87.36
CA MET A 1 42.99 6.90 -88.64
C MET A 1 41.84 5.98 -88.30
N PHE A 2 40.64 6.31 -88.80
CA PHE A 2 39.42 5.48 -88.98
C PHE A 2 38.72 4.95 -87.71
N HIS A 3 37.60 5.56 -87.28
CA HIS A 3 36.20 5.31 -87.68
C HIS A 3 35.72 3.88 -87.41
N TRP A 4 34.61 3.69 -86.65
CA TRP A 4 33.29 3.33 -87.22
C TRP A 4 32.26 2.91 -86.14
N SER A 5 31.23 3.74 -86.01
CA SER A 5 29.77 3.57 -85.77
C SER A 5 29.15 2.56 -84.77
N LEU A 6 28.22 3.12 -83.98
CA LEU A 6 27.11 2.49 -83.26
C LEU A 6 26.07 1.83 -84.18
N PRO A 7 25.20 0.98 -83.61
CA PRO A 7 23.77 1.22 -83.75
C PRO A 7 23.02 1.25 -82.41
N LEU A 8 22.10 2.23 -82.32
CA LEU A 8 21.01 2.33 -81.35
C LEU A 8 19.92 1.32 -81.74
N LEU A 9 19.45 0.49 -80.81
CA LEU A 9 18.08 -0.02 -80.83
C LEU A 9 17.50 -0.13 -79.40
N LEU A 10 16.31 0.46 -79.27
CA LEU A 10 15.39 0.51 -78.14
C LEU A 10 15.11 -0.87 -77.53
N SER A 11 14.96 -0.94 -76.21
CA SER A 11 13.98 -1.83 -75.58
C SER A 11 13.50 -1.28 -74.24
N THR A 12 12.19 -1.39 -74.10
CA THR A 12 11.26 -0.74 -73.17
C THR A 12 11.40 -1.19 -71.73
N LEU A 13 11.25 -0.22 -70.81
CA LEU A 13 10.94 -0.42 -69.40
C LEU A 13 9.73 -1.35 -69.22
N PHE A 14 9.90 -2.44 -68.45
CA PHE A 14 8.82 -3.08 -67.71
C PHE A 14 9.14 -2.95 -66.22
N LEU A 15 8.52 -1.97 -65.57
CA LEU A 15 8.44 -1.90 -64.10
C LEU A 15 7.36 -2.88 -63.65
N VAL A 16 7.77 -3.97 -63.02
CA VAL A 16 6.88 -4.87 -62.27
C VAL A 16 6.66 -4.23 -60.90
N PRO A 17 5.42 -3.86 -60.50
CA PRO A 17 5.17 -3.45 -59.12
C PRO A 17 5.16 -4.70 -58.24
N SER A 18 6.22 -4.89 -57.45
CA SER A 18 6.20 -5.82 -56.33
C SER A 18 5.19 -5.29 -55.30
N ALA A 19 4.00 -5.88 -55.27
CA ALA A 19 3.06 -5.68 -54.19
C ALA A 19 3.62 -6.37 -52.93
N SER A 20 4.33 -5.60 -52.10
CA SER A 20 4.61 -6.01 -50.73
C SER A 20 3.28 -6.01 -49.98
N THR A 21 2.68 -7.18 -49.81
CA THR A 21 1.65 -7.38 -48.80
C THR A 21 2.30 -7.10 -47.44
N LEU A 22 2.08 -5.91 -46.88
CA LEU A 22 2.29 -5.68 -45.46
C LEU A 22 1.35 -6.65 -44.73
N GLY A 23 1.89 -7.77 -44.30
CA GLY A 23 1.27 -8.56 -43.26
C GLY A 23 1.18 -7.69 -42.03
N THR A 24 -0.03 -7.24 -41.70
CA THR A 24 -0.33 -6.67 -40.40
C THR A 24 -0.15 -7.79 -39.38
N SER A 25 1.06 -7.91 -38.83
CA SER A 25 1.28 -8.63 -37.59
C SER A 25 0.57 -7.85 -36.50
N SER A 26 -0.67 -8.25 -36.18
CA SER A 26 -1.30 -7.91 -34.92
C SER A 26 -0.57 -8.65 -33.80
N GLY A 27 0.63 -8.20 -33.46
CA GLY A 27 1.31 -8.64 -32.26
C GLY A 27 0.57 -8.08 -31.06
N THR A 28 -0.29 -8.88 -30.44
CA THR A 28 -0.85 -8.58 -29.11
C THR A 28 0.33 -8.39 -28.16
N GLY A 29 0.41 -7.20 -27.54
CA GLY A 29 1.43 -6.90 -26.54
C GLY A 29 1.35 -7.85 -25.33
N PRO A 30 2.36 -7.82 -24.44
CA PRO A 30 2.36 -8.66 -23.25
C PRO A 30 1.10 -8.42 -22.40
N THR A 31 0.43 -9.50 -21.99
CA THR A 31 -0.74 -9.41 -21.09
C THR A 31 -0.27 -9.43 -19.64
N ILE A 32 -0.71 -8.45 -18.84
CA ILE A 32 -0.33 -8.29 -17.42
C ILE A 32 -1.51 -8.63 -16.52
N LYS A 33 -1.33 -9.58 -15.61
CA LYS A 33 -2.33 -9.99 -14.62
C LYS A 33 -1.86 -9.71 -13.20
N TYR A 34 -2.80 -9.35 -12.32
CA TYR A 34 -2.52 -9.19 -10.89
C TYR A 34 -3.40 -10.09 -10.03
N THR A 35 -2.80 -10.63 -8.97
CA THR A 35 -3.49 -11.29 -7.87
C THR A 35 -3.05 -10.66 -6.54
N ALA A 36 -3.89 -10.72 -5.52
CA ALA A 36 -3.55 -10.31 -4.16
C ALA A 36 -3.98 -11.38 -3.15
N SER A 37 -3.29 -11.45 -2.02
CA SER A 37 -3.65 -12.32 -0.90
C SER A 37 -3.32 -11.65 0.43
N LEU A 38 -4.04 -12.03 1.49
CA LEU A 38 -3.76 -11.63 2.87
C LEU A 38 -3.11 -12.79 3.62
N GLY A 39 -2.09 -12.49 4.43
CA GLY A 39 -1.51 -13.46 5.36
C GLY A 39 -2.52 -13.91 6.41
N GLU A 40 -2.42 -15.17 6.85
CA GLU A 40 -3.38 -15.79 7.79
C GLU A 40 -3.26 -15.28 9.23
N GLY A 41 -2.10 -14.74 9.62
CA GLY A 41 -1.83 -14.20 10.95
C GLY A 41 -1.94 -12.69 11.02
N VAL A 42 -2.25 -12.20 12.23
CA VAL A 42 -2.10 -10.79 12.58
C VAL A 42 -0.62 -10.53 12.90
N GLU A 43 -0.02 -9.54 12.25
CA GLU A 43 1.39 -9.20 12.34
C GLU A 43 1.62 -7.88 13.09
N CYS A 44 2.80 -7.72 13.68
CA CYS A 44 3.27 -6.47 14.31
C CYS A 44 2.43 -5.88 15.44
N PHE A 45 1.50 -6.65 16.00
CA PHE A 45 0.60 -6.21 17.07
C PHE A 45 1.33 -5.75 18.33
N SER A 46 2.46 -6.40 18.66
CA SER A 46 3.28 -6.04 19.82
C SER A 46 3.84 -4.62 19.68
N GLU A 47 4.48 -4.32 18.56
CA GLU A 47 5.09 -3.01 18.28
C GLU A 47 4.04 -1.91 18.12
N VAL A 48 2.92 -2.23 17.46
CA VAL A 48 1.78 -1.31 17.31
C VAL A 48 1.21 -0.94 18.68
N ASN A 49 0.98 -1.93 19.55
CA ASN A 49 0.44 -1.69 20.89
C ASN A 49 1.44 -0.99 21.80
N ALA A 50 2.74 -1.31 21.71
CA ALA A 50 3.77 -0.59 22.44
C ALA A 50 3.80 0.91 22.09
N ALA A 51 3.57 1.27 20.82
CA ALA A 51 3.45 2.68 20.43
C ALA A 51 2.25 3.37 21.05
N ARG A 52 1.10 2.69 21.12
CA ARG A 52 -0.13 3.22 21.72
C ARG A 52 -0.02 3.37 23.23
N GLU A 53 0.51 2.35 23.90
CA GLU A 53 0.74 2.36 25.34
C GLU A 53 1.67 3.51 25.74
N ALA A 54 2.73 3.76 24.97
CA ALA A 54 3.63 4.90 25.19
C ALA A 54 2.93 6.26 25.08
N ALA A 55 1.84 6.36 24.30
CA ALA A 55 0.98 7.54 24.21
C ALA A 55 -0.20 7.54 25.22
N GLY A 56 -0.25 6.57 26.13
CA GLY A 56 -1.34 6.42 27.10
C GLY A 56 -2.68 6.05 26.46
N LEU A 57 -2.67 5.44 25.27
CA LEU A 57 -3.85 4.90 24.61
C LEU A 57 -4.01 3.41 24.94
N PRO A 58 -5.25 2.89 25.04
CA PRO A 58 -5.47 1.46 25.17
C PRO A 58 -4.91 0.67 23.98
N ASN A 59 -4.39 -0.51 24.27
CA ASN A 59 -3.98 -1.46 23.25
C ASN A 59 -5.14 -1.80 22.31
N PHE A 60 -4.85 -2.00 21.03
CA PHE A 60 -5.82 -2.58 20.11
C PHE A 60 -6.14 -4.01 20.53
N ALA A 61 -7.43 -4.33 20.52
CA ALA A 61 -7.88 -5.70 20.44
C ALA A 61 -7.81 -6.22 18.99
N THR A 62 -7.73 -7.53 18.81
CA THR A 62 -7.79 -8.14 17.48
C THR A 62 -9.17 -7.92 16.88
N ALA A 63 -9.23 -7.39 15.66
CA ALA A 63 -10.49 -7.21 14.96
C ALA A 63 -11.05 -8.56 14.47
N SER A 64 -12.38 -8.62 14.31
CA SER A 64 -13.09 -9.78 13.80
C SER A 64 -14.31 -9.35 12.97
N GLY A 65 -14.83 -10.27 12.15
CA GLY A 65 -15.98 -9.99 11.29
C GLY A 65 -15.75 -8.78 10.38
N GLY A 66 -16.75 -7.89 10.27
CA GLY A 66 -16.67 -6.68 9.45
C GLY A 66 -15.59 -5.66 9.86
N ASN A 67 -14.99 -5.82 11.05
CA ASN A 67 -13.90 -4.97 11.49
C ASN A 67 -12.53 -5.42 10.96
N ALA A 68 -12.42 -6.66 10.48
CA ALA A 68 -11.20 -7.20 9.87
C ALA A 68 -11.01 -6.70 8.42
N LEU A 69 -9.82 -6.91 7.87
CA LEU A 69 -9.54 -6.66 6.46
C LEU A 69 -10.32 -7.65 5.59
N THR A 70 -10.98 -7.12 4.56
CA THR A 70 -11.68 -7.94 3.57
C THR A 70 -10.68 -8.45 2.54
N ALA A 71 -10.53 -9.77 2.44
CA ALA A 71 -9.66 -10.37 1.44
C ALA A 71 -10.10 -10.02 0.00
N PRO A 72 -9.15 -9.91 -0.95
CA PRO A 72 -9.48 -9.82 -2.36
C PRO A 72 -10.25 -11.07 -2.82
N GLU A 73 -11.25 -10.88 -3.69
CA GLU A 73 -12.03 -11.97 -4.27
C GLU A 73 -11.51 -12.35 -5.67
N GLY A 74 -11.64 -13.63 -6.01
CA GLY A 74 -11.30 -14.15 -7.34
C GLY A 74 -9.83 -14.51 -7.55
N THR A 75 -9.54 -15.13 -8.69
CA THR A 75 -8.19 -15.55 -9.10
C THR A 75 -7.43 -14.47 -9.86
N GLU A 76 -8.09 -13.39 -10.26
CA GLU A 76 -7.52 -12.25 -10.98
C GLU A 76 -8.24 -10.97 -10.54
N LEU A 77 -7.48 -9.93 -10.21
CA LEU A 77 -8.02 -8.65 -9.77
C LEU A 77 -8.63 -7.90 -10.94
N GLN A 78 -9.85 -7.39 -10.74
CA GLN A 78 -10.52 -6.53 -11.71
C GLN A 78 -9.73 -5.22 -11.92
N GLU A 79 -9.80 -4.68 -13.15
CA GLU A 79 -9.02 -3.51 -13.61
C GLU A 79 -9.11 -2.29 -12.67
N ASP A 80 -10.29 -2.04 -12.12
CA ASP A 80 -10.62 -0.90 -11.29
C ASP A 80 -10.68 -1.20 -9.79
N SER A 81 -10.43 -2.45 -9.40
CA SER A 81 -10.49 -2.85 -8.00
C SER A 81 -9.43 -2.10 -7.18
N GLU A 82 -9.77 -1.72 -5.96
CA GLU A 82 -8.82 -1.05 -5.08
C GLU A 82 -7.62 -1.94 -4.75
N TRP A 83 -7.81 -3.26 -4.68
CA TRP A 83 -6.72 -4.21 -4.56
C TRP A 83 -5.74 -4.14 -5.73
N LYS A 84 -6.22 -3.92 -6.97
CA LYS A 84 -5.34 -3.73 -8.12
C LYS A 84 -4.56 -2.42 -8.04
N LYS A 85 -5.15 -1.36 -7.49
CA LYS A 85 -4.43 -0.10 -7.23
C LYS A 85 -3.29 -0.31 -6.22
N VAL A 86 -3.55 -1.06 -5.14
CA VAL A 86 -2.51 -1.47 -4.18
C VAL A 86 -1.41 -2.26 -4.90
N CYS A 87 -1.75 -3.28 -5.68
CA CYS A 87 -0.75 -4.08 -6.38
C CYS A 87 0.05 -3.32 -7.43
N THR A 88 -0.58 -2.41 -8.16
CA THR A 88 0.10 -1.53 -9.12
C THR A 88 1.05 -0.57 -8.42
N HIS A 89 0.71 -0.08 -7.22
CA HIS A 89 1.62 0.72 -6.41
C HIS A 89 2.84 -0.08 -5.96
N LEU A 90 2.62 -1.33 -5.53
CA LEU A 90 3.70 -2.22 -5.06
C LEU A 90 4.58 -2.76 -6.19
N ILE A 91 4.01 -2.92 -7.38
CA ILE A 91 4.69 -3.45 -8.57
C ILE A 91 4.29 -2.59 -9.78
N PRO A 92 4.94 -1.44 -10.02
CA PRO A 92 4.56 -0.56 -11.13
C PRO A 92 4.72 -1.22 -12.51
N THR A 93 3.77 -0.99 -13.41
CA THR A 93 3.92 -1.31 -14.85
C THR A 93 4.61 -0.16 -15.59
N GLN A 94 5.38 -0.48 -16.64
CA GLN A 94 5.89 0.54 -17.57
C GLN A 94 4.81 1.00 -18.59
N ALA A 95 3.69 0.27 -18.70
CA ALA A 95 2.59 0.60 -19.59
C ALA A 95 1.43 1.21 -18.78
N THR A 96 1.18 2.49 -19.03
CA THR A 96 0.01 3.22 -18.56
C THR A 96 -1.11 2.98 -19.56
N GLU A 97 -2.11 2.17 -19.20
CA GLU A 97 -3.38 2.15 -19.94
C GLU A 97 -4.49 2.75 -19.09
N ALA A 98 -5.40 3.46 -19.78
CA ALA A 98 -6.45 4.26 -19.18
C ALA A 98 -7.61 3.38 -18.66
N MET A 99 -8.03 3.70 -17.44
CA MET A 99 -9.10 3.01 -16.70
C MET A 99 -10.49 3.33 -17.26
N ALA A 100 -11.30 2.30 -17.52
CA ALA A 100 -12.76 2.40 -17.68
C ALA A 100 -13.43 1.65 -16.52
N GLY A 101 -14.43 2.27 -15.88
CA GLY A 101 -14.94 1.85 -14.57
C GLY A 101 -16.05 0.80 -14.58
N SER A 102 -15.97 -0.05 -13.57
CA SER A 102 -16.93 -1.00 -13.03
C SER A 102 -16.91 -0.87 -11.49
N SER A 103 -18.08 -0.97 -10.89
CA SER A 103 -18.28 -0.73 -9.46
C SER A 103 -18.29 -2.03 -8.67
N THR A 104 -17.12 -2.52 -8.26
CA THR A 104 -17.05 -3.44 -7.11
C THR A 104 -17.11 -2.65 -5.79
N ALA A 105 -17.62 -3.30 -4.73
CA ALA A 105 -17.58 -2.76 -3.38
C ALA A 105 -16.12 -2.48 -2.98
N ASN A 106 -15.82 -1.25 -2.55
CA ASN A 106 -14.47 -0.85 -2.16
C ASN A 106 -14.08 -1.51 -0.80
N PRO A 107 -13.03 -2.35 -0.74
CA PRO A 107 -12.63 -3.06 0.48
C PRO A 107 -12.05 -2.15 1.58
N PHE A 108 -11.79 -0.88 1.28
CA PHE A 108 -11.18 0.13 2.14
C PHE A 108 -12.15 1.25 2.58
N GLN A 109 -13.47 1.04 2.49
CA GLN A 109 -14.46 2.10 2.82
C GLN A 109 -14.58 2.36 4.33
N ASP A 110 -14.42 1.32 5.14
CA ASP A 110 -14.65 1.39 6.58
C ASP A 110 -13.34 1.39 7.36
N GLY A 111 -13.24 2.22 8.39
CA GLY A 111 -12.06 2.26 9.26
C GLY A 111 -10.99 3.24 8.82
N THR A 112 -9.79 3.09 9.38
CA THR A 112 -8.62 3.88 8.97
C THR A 112 -7.42 2.96 8.82
N TYR A 113 -6.72 3.08 7.71
CA TYR A 113 -5.74 2.11 7.24
C TYR A 113 -4.33 2.67 7.39
N ALA A 114 -3.49 1.98 8.15
CA ALA A 114 -2.04 2.17 8.06
C ALA A 114 -1.46 1.26 6.98
N PHE A 115 -0.53 1.80 6.20
CA PHE A 115 0.07 1.15 5.06
C PHE A 115 1.58 1.34 5.07
N LYS A 116 2.34 0.28 4.77
CA LYS A 116 3.76 0.39 4.44
C LYS A 116 4.14 -0.68 3.43
N SER A 117 4.78 -0.27 2.35
CA SER A 117 5.42 -1.18 1.40
C SER A 117 6.59 -1.91 2.08
N LEU A 118 6.69 -3.22 1.85
CA LEU A 118 7.73 -4.08 2.41
C LEU A 118 8.67 -4.56 1.29
N THR A 119 9.92 -4.80 1.64
CA THR A 119 10.92 -5.38 0.74
C THR A 119 10.83 -6.90 0.63
N ALA A 120 10.12 -7.55 1.57
CA ALA A 120 9.89 -8.98 1.62
C ALA A 120 8.55 -9.29 2.32
N ALA A 121 8.09 -10.55 2.23
CA ALA A 121 6.84 -11.00 2.85
C ALA A 121 6.84 -10.88 4.39
N LYS A 122 7.99 -11.08 5.04
CA LYS A 122 8.12 -10.91 6.50
C LYS A 122 8.34 -9.43 6.83
N PRO A 123 7.45 -8.78 7.58
CA PRO A 123 7.64 -7.38 7.97
C PRO A 123 8.71 -7.26 9.05
N ASP A 124 9.51 -6.19 8.98
CA ASP A 124 10.18 -5.63 10.16
C ASP A 124 9.18 -4.73 10.87
N CYS A 125 8.61 -5.23 11.97
CA CYS A 125 7.55 -4.55 12.70
C CYS A 125 8.01 -3.27 13.36
N LYS A 126 9.25 -3.21 13.84
CA LYS A 126 9.80 -2.01 14.45
C LYS A 126 10.01 -0.94 13.39
N GLU A 127 10.66 -1.28 12.29
CA GLU A 127 10.84 -0.37 11.15
C GLU A 127 9.49 0.15 10.64
N THR A 128 8.48 -0.72 10.60
CA THR A 128 7.15 -0.35 10.11
C THR A 128 6.44 0.65 11.02
N VAL A 129 6.46 0.42 12.33
CA VAL A 129 5.88 1.36 13.29
C VAL A 129 6.67 2.67 13.31
N ASP A 130 7.99 2.63 13.22
CA ASP A 130 8.83 3.83 13.14
C ASP A 130 8.55 4.64 11.87
N TYR A 131 8.31 3.97 10.73
CA TYR A 131 7.90 4.61 9.48
C TYR A 131 6.58 5.38 9.64
N TRP A 132 5.56 4.76 10.23
CA TRP A 132 4.29 5.46 10.48
C TRP A 132 4.44 6.62 11.46
N LYS A 133 5.22 6.44 12.54
CA LYS A 133 5.52 7.52 13.49
C LYS A 133 6.25 8.70 12.84
N ALA A 134 7.11 8.45 11.86
CA ALA A 134 7.90 9.49 11.20
C ALA A 134 7.03 10.54 10.47
N ALA A 135 5.78 10.20 10.11
CA ALA A 135 4.83 11.16 9.54
C ALA A 135 4.42 12.26 10.53
N TYR A 136 4.70 12.12 11.83
CA TYR A 136 4.56 13.17 12.84
C TYR A 136 5.11 14.52 12.36
N LYS A 137 6.26 14.52 11.68
CA LYS A 137 6.92 15.73 11.18
C LYS A 137 6.07 16.55 10.20
N ASN A 138 5.04 15.96 9.61
CA ASN A 138 4.14 16.60 8.67
C ASN A 138 3.04 17.41 9.37
N PHE A 139 2.88 17.26 10.69
CA PHE A 139 1.92 18.00 11.50
C PHE A 139 2.61 19.12 12.28
N THR A 140 2.11 20.35 12.12
CA THR A 140 2.63 21.54 12.83
C THR A 140 1.95 21.78 14.18
N GLY A 141 0.95 20.97 14.51
CA GLY A 141 0.11 21.06 15.70
C GLY A 141 -0.88 19.91 15.72
N LEU A 142 -1.99 20.08 16.45
CA LEU A 142 -3.08 19.11 16.48
C LEU A 142 -3.52 18.78 15.03
N PRO A 143 -3.53 17.49 14.63
CA PRO A 143 -3.99 17.12 13.30
C PRO A 143 -5.40 17.65 13.01
N PRO A 144 -5.64 18.29 11.85
CA PRO A 144 -6.93 18.86 11.52
C PRO A 144 -7.98 17.76 11.28
N SER A 145 -9.26 18.15 11.20
CA SER A 145 -10.30 17.23 10.73
C SER A 145 -10.02 16.72 9.31
N LYS A 146 -10.61 15.59 8.92
CA LYS A 146 -10.40 15.02 7.57
C LYS A 146 -10.83 15.99 6.47
N THR A 147 -11.92 16.74 6.71
CA THR A 147 -12.43 17.75 5.78
C THR A 147 -11.50 18.96 5.66
N GLU A 148 -10.99 19.48 6.77
CA GLU A 148 -10.06 20.64 6.74
C GLU A 148 -8.67 20.25 6.24
N GLY A 149 -8.23 19.03 6.55
CA GLY A 149 -6.94 18.46 6.18
C GLY A 149 -6.94 17.69 4.86
N GLU A 150 -7.88 17.92 3.94
CA GLU A 150 -8.05 17.09 2.74
C GLU A 150 -6.73 16.89 1.96
N THR A 151 -5.96 17.95 1.75
CA THR A 151 -4.65 17.88 1.07
C THR A 151 -3.60 17.16 1.92
N LEU A 152 -3.62 17.35 3.25
CA LEU A 152 -2.69 16.70 4.17
C LEU A 152 -2.89 15.19 4.19
N TYR A 153 -4.14 14.73 4.16
CA TYR A 153 -4.50 13.31 4.22
C TYR A 153 -4.56 12.62 2.86
N LYS A 154 -4.20 13.30 1.76
CA LYS A 154 -3.84 12.63 0.49
C LYS A 154 -2.53 11.87 0.60
N ASP A 155 -1.69 12.23 1.56
CA ASP A 155 -0.50 11.48 1.93
C ASP A 155 -0.89 10.31 2.85
N GLN A 156 -0.66 9.09 2.36
CA GLN A 156 -0.96 7.86 3.07
C GLN A 156 -0.13 7.70 4.35
N ASP A 157 1.04 8.33 4.46
CA ASP A 157 1.85 8.28 5.67
C ASP A 157 1.14 9.02 6.82
N ASN A 158 0.50 10.15 6.52
CA ASN A 158 -0.28 10.93 7.48
C ASN A 158 -1.53 10.16 7.94
N VAL A 159 -2.20 9.46 7.03
CA VAL A 159 -3.33 8.58 7.36
C VAL A 159 -2.86 7.40 8.22
N SER A 160 -1.70 6.83 7.91
CA SER A 160 -1.13 5.70 8.67
C SER A 160 -0.75 6.08 10.08
N PHE A 161 -0.21 7.29 10.27
CA PHE A 161 0.04 7.86 11.60
C PHE A 161 -1.27 7.99 12.39
N VAL A 162 -2.33 8.51 11.78
CA VAL A 162 -3.63 8.65 12.46
C VAL A 162 -4.23 7.28 12.81
N ALA A 163 -4.09 6.30 11.92
CA ALA A 163 -4.52 4.92 12.19
C ALA A 163 -3.78 4.30 13.38
N LEU A 164 -2.44 4.42 13.43
CA LEU A 164 -1.61 3.89 14.53
C LEU A 164 -2.11 4.39 15.89
N TYR A 165 -2.41 5.69 15.98
CA TYR A 165 -2.84 6.35 17.20
C TYR A 165 -4.36 6.48 17.35
N ASN A 166 -5.17 5.68 16.62
CA ASN A 166 -6.63 5.75 16.64
C ASN A 166 -7.19 5.99 18.07
N PRO A 167 -7.96 7.07 18.29
CA PRO A 167 -8.29 7.59 19.62
C PRO A 167 -9.33 6.77 20.38
N SER A 168 -10.03 5.84 19.71
CA SER A 168 -11.10 5.07 20.35
C SER A 168 -10.53 4.18 21.47
N SER A 169 -11.23 4.19 22.61
CA SER A 169 -10.82 3.44 23.81
C SER A 169 -11.01 1.93 23.67
N ASP A 170 -11.85 1.52 22.72
CA ASP A 170 -12.23 0.13 22.39
C ASP A 170 -11.76 -0.27 20.99
N ALA A 171 -10.76 0.45 20.46
CA ALA A 171 -10.34 0.26 19.09
C ALA A 171 -9.79 -1.15 18.85
N THR A 172 -10.07 -1.66 17.66
CA THR A 172 -9.56 -2.94 17.15
C THR A 172 -8.65 -2.72 15.96
N ALA A 173 -7.75 -3.67 15.72
CA ALA A 173 -6.92 -3.66 14.53
C ALA A 173 -6.85 -5.05 13.87
N ASP A 174 -6.71 -5.05 12.55
CA ASP A 174 -6.32 -6.22 11.76
C ASP A 174 -5.13 -5.85 10.89
N CYS A 175 -3.95 -6.31 11.29
CA CYS A 175 -2.67 -6.04 10.64
C CYS A 175 -2.22 -7.26 9.84
N ARG A 176 -2.32 -7.20 8.52
CA ARG A 176 -2.00 -8.32 7.63
C ARG A 176 -0.92 -7.94 6.64
N VAL A 177 -0.04 -8.90 6.37
CA VAL A 177 0.81 -8.83 5.19
C VAL A 177 -0.06 -9.06 3.97
N VAL A 178 0.03 -8.14 3.01
CA VAL A 178 -0.54 -8.28 1.68
C VAL A 178 0.57 -8.74 0.76
N THR A 179 0.29 -9.78 -0.03
CA THR A 179 1.15 -10.19 -1.14
C THR A 179 0.42 -9.97 -2.45
N CYS A 180 0.99 -9.11 -3.28
CA CYS A 180 0.59 -8.90 -4.66
C CYS A 180 1.51 -9.70 -5.58
N THR A 181 0.93 -10.34 -6.60
CA THR A 181 1.68 -11.06 -7.62
C THR A 181 1.28 -10.53 -8.99
N GLN A 182 2.27 -10.11 -9.77
CA GLN A 182 2.13 -9.73 -11.18
C GLN A 182 2.58 -10.90 -12.04
N THR A 183 1.78 -11.30 -13.03
CA THR A 183 2.18 -12.28 -14.04
C THR A 183 2.15 -11.63 -15.42
N ILE A 184 3.20 -11.84 -16.23
CA ILE A 184 3.33 -11.33 -17.59
C ILE A 184 3.34 -12.53 -18.55
N THR A 185 2.42 -12.57 -19.50
CA THR A 185 2.39 -13.60 -20.55
C THR A 185 2.67 -12.97 -21.90
N SER A 186 3.67 -13.49 -22.62
CA SER A 186 4.02 -13.07 -23.97
C SER A 186 3.42 -14.03 -25.00
N ALA A 187 3.01 -13.52 -26.17
CA ALA A 187 2.32 -14.30 -27.21
C ALA A 187 3.17 -15.37 -27.92
N THR A 188 4.39 -15.65 -27.46
CA THR A 188 5.35 -16.59 -28.07
C THR A 188 5.51 -17.91 -27.32
N ASP A 189 4.81 -18.12 -26.20
CA ASP A 189 4.97 -19.31 -25.36
C ASP A 189 4.21 -20.56 -25.90
N ASP A 190 3.49 -20.45 -27.02
CA ASP A 190 2.74 -21.54 -27.67
C ASP A 190 3.44 -22.11 -28.94
N ALA A 191 4.77 -22.10 -29.00
CA ALA A 191 5.53 -22.77 -30.05
C ALA A 191 6.48 -23.83 -29.46
N ASP A 192 5.89 -24.95 -29.01
CA ASP A 192 6.60 -26.24 -29.02
C ASP A 192 6.95 -26.60 -30.47
N ASP A 193 8.17 -27.12 -30.66
CA ASP A 193 8.84 -27.55 -31.89
C ASP A 193 9.42 -26.48 -32.85
N ALA A 194 10.67 -26.07 -32.58
CA ALA A 194 11.77 -26.16 -33.56
C ALA A 194 13.14 -25.83 -32.93
N GLU A 195 14.13 -26.66 -33.28
CA GLU A 195 15.54 -26.66 -32.86
C GLU A 195 16.30 -25.32 -33.07
N ASP A 196 17.17 -24.99 -32.11
CA ASP A 196 18.17 -23.90 -32.07
C ASP A 196 19.20 -24.04 -33.25
N PRO A 197 19.97 -23.01 -33.72
CA PRO A 197 20.79 -22.12 -32.89
C PRO A 197 20.83 -20.62 -33.28
N VAL A 198 20.98 -19.73 -32.29
CA VAL A 198 22.05 -18.70 -32.19
C VAL A 198 21.59 -17.51 -31.33
N GLY A 199 22.17 -17.43 -30.12
CA GLY A 199 22.82 -16.21 -29.66
C GLY A 199 21.94 -15.06 -29.17
N SER A 200 21.20 -15.25 -28.07
CA SER A 200 20.97 -14.16 -27.13
C SER A 200 20.82 -14.72 -25.72
N SER A 201 21.84 -14.48 -24.90
CA SER A 201 21.90 -14.84 -23.49
C SER A 201 21.01 -13.92 -22.64
N TYR A 202 19.71 -13.87 -22.92
CA TYR A 202 18.73 -13.49 -21.91
C TYR A 202 18.37 -14.76 -21.15
N ALA A 203 19.10 -14.94 -20.05
CA ALA A 203 18.77 -15.94 -19.04
C ALA A 203 17.27 -15.87 -18.71
N GLY A 204 16.60 -17.03 -18.71
CA GLY A 204 15.25 -17.16 -18.16
C GLY A 204 15.19 -16.58 -16.75
N GLY A 205 14.16 -15.79 -16.47
CA GLY A 205 14.04 -15.08 -15.20
C GLY A 205 12.67 -14.44 -15.03
N ASP A 206 11.74 -15.26 -14.53
CA ASP A 206 10.48 -14.91 -13.89
C ASP A 206 9.51 -13.97 -14.65
N ASN A 207 8.58 -14.60 -15.35
CA ASN A 207 7.30 -14.00 -15.78
C ASN A 207 6.43 -13.53 -14.59
N THR A 208 6.93 -13.60 -13.36
CA THR A 208 6.21 -13.34 -12.13
C THR A 208 6.99 -12.40 -11.21
N LYS A 209 6.35 -11.34 -10.73
CA LYS A 209 6.92 -10.43 -9.72
C LYS A 209 6.02 -10.38 -8.49
N ASN A 210 6.63 -10.24 -7.33
CA ASN A 210 5.90 -10.07 -6.07
C ASN A 210 6.16 -8.69 -5.47
N GLY A 211 5.13 -8.13 -4.85
CA GLY A 211 5.16 -6.90 -4.08
C GLY A 211 4.45 -7.14 -2.76
N TYR A 212 4.97 -6.54 -1.69
CA TYR A 212 4.50 -6.82 -0.33
C TYR A 212 4.15 -5.52 0.39
N ALA A 213 3.15 -5.56 1.26
CA ALA A 213 2.83 -4.47 2.17
C ALA A 213 2.38 -5.00 3.52
N LEU A 214 2.57 -4.23 4.59
CA LEU A 214 1.79 -4.37 5.81
C LEU A 214 0.62 -3.39 5.73
N ILE A 215 -0.61 -3.91 5.82
CA ILE A 215 -1.82 -3.09 5.95
C ILE A 215 -2.45 -3.38 7.30
N CYS A 216 -2.72 -2.33 8.07
CA CYS A 216 -3.46 -2.40 9.33
C CYS A 216 -4.77 -1.63 9.20
N LYS A 217 -5.90 -2.33 9.17
CA LYS A 217 -7.22 -1.71 9.33
C LYS A 217 -7.47 -1.47 10.82
N THR A 218 -7.81 -0.24 11.18
CA THR A 218 -8.24 0.11 12.55
C THR A 218 -9.70 0.52 12.57
N MET A 219 -10.41 0.05 13.59
CA MET A 219 -11.86 0.23 13.74
C MET A 219 -12.21 0.63 15.19
N PRO A 220 -13.18 1.53 15.41
CA PRO A 220 -13.89 2.34 14.40
C PRO A 220 -12.92 3.28 13.66
N GLY A 221 -13.33 3.86 12.53
CA GLY A 221 -12.47 4.78 11.78
C GLY A 221 -12.04 5.98 12.63
N ALA A 222 -10.74 6.26 12.68
CA ALA A 222 -10.16 7.30 13.52
C ALA A 222 -10.64 8.72 13.16
N PHE A 223 -11.10 8.92 11.92
CA PHE A 223 -11.66 10.19 11.47
C PHE A 223 -13.16 10.35 11.77
N GLY A 224 -13.85 9.34 12.30
CA GLY A 224 -15.29 9.38 12.55
C GLY A 224 -16.07 9.83 11.31
N THR A 225 -16.86 10.90 11.44
CA THR A 225 -17.60 11.53 10.31
C THR A 225 -16.75 12.43 9.42
N GLY A 226 -15.50 12.68 9.78
CA GLY A 226 -14.54 13.51 9.05
C GLY A 226 -14.55 15.00 9.40
N SER A 227 -15.54 15.47 10.16
CA SER A 227 -15.71 16.90 10.50
C SER A 227 -15.03 17.35 11.79
N SER A 228 -14.53 16.42 12.61
CA SER A 228 -13.78 16.71 13.83
C SER A 228 -12.31 16.30 13.66
N ALA A 229 -11.43 16.95 14.41
CA ALA A 229 -10.05 16.49 14.56
C ALA A 229 -10.02 15.02 15.04
N PRO A 230 -9.08 14.19 14.58
CA PRO A 230 -8.97 12.81 14.99
C PRO A 230 -8.52 12.65 16.45
N PHE A 231 -7.96 13.68 17.07
CA PHE A 231 -7.49 13.65 18.45
C PHE A 231 -8.02 14.85 19.24
N THR A 232 -8.19 14.67 20.55
CA THR A 232 -8.26 15.82 21.46
C THR A 232 -6.86 16.41 21.68
N GLN A 233 -6.79 17.65 22.18
CA GLN A 233 -5.50 18.26 22.53
C GLN A 233 -4.73 17.41 23.55
N GLU A 234 -5.41 16.88 24.56
CA GLU A 234 -4.80 16.04 25.60
C GLU A 234 -4.23 14.74 25.04
N GLN A 235 -4.94 14.09 24.11
CA GLN A 235 -4.45 12.89 23.42
C GLN A 235 -3.23 13.22 22.56
N TRP A 236 -3.31 14.33 21.82
CA TRP A 236 -2.21 14.79 20.97
C TRP A 236 -0.94 15.09 21.77
N ASP A 237 -1.06 15.79 22.89
CA ASP A 237 0.09 16.12 23.74
C ASP A 237 0.78 14.86 24.28
N ARG A 238 0.02 13.81 24.63
CA ARG A 238 0.58 12.51 25.03
C ARG A 238 1.28 11.78 23.87
N ILE A 239 0.69 11.81 22.67
CA ILE A 239 1.30 11.24 21.47
C ILE A 239 2.64 11.95 21.20
N VAL A 240 2.65 13.28 21.18
CA VAL A 240 3.87 14.08 21.00
C VAL A 240 4.92 13.73 22.05
N SER A 241 4.54 13.69 23.33
CA SER A 241 5.44 13.33 24.43
C SER A 241 6.06 11.94 24.24
N SER A 242 5.28 10.98 23.75
CA SER A 242 5.75 9.61 23.47
C SER A 242 6.78 9.54 22.34
N LEU A 243 6.74 10.49 21.40
CA LEU A 243 7.60 10.54 20.22
C LEU A 243 8.89 11.32 20.47
N THR A 244 8.82 12.41 21.24
CA THR A 244 9.96 13.30 21.50
C THR A 244 10.80 12.88 22.70
N GLY A 245 10.40 11.81 23.41
CA GLY A 245 11.07 11.37 24.63
C GLY A 245 11.00 12.41 25.76
N SER A 246 10.10 13.39 25.64
CA SER A 246 9.82 14.32 26.72
C SER A 246 9.21 13.50 27.85
N ALA A 247 9.89 13.41 28.99
CA ALA A 247 9.34 12.76 30.17
C ALA A 247 8.02 13.47 30.52
N SER A 248 6.88 12.85 30.20
CA SER A 248 5.60 13.29 30.70
C SER A 248 5.71 13.26 32.23
N ILE A 249 5.61 14.46 32.81
CA ILE A 249 5.43 14.70 34.23
C ILE A 249 4.35 13.71 34.69
N ALA A 250 4.70 12.92 35.70
CA ALA A 250 3.91 11.86 36.29
C ALA A 250 2.40 12.03 36.04
N ALA A 251 1.80 11.10 35.28
CA ALA A 251 0.35 10.97 35.26
C ALA A 251 -0.12 10.93 36.72
N PRO A 252 -1.05 11.79 37.16
CA PRO A 252 -1.59 11.69 38.50
C PRO A 252 -2.37 10.38 38.57
N SER A 253 -1.71 9.34 39.07
CA SER A 253 -2.39 8.18 39.61
C SER A 253 -3.30 8.74 40.70
N PHE A 254 -4.61 8.54 40.56
CA PHE A 254 -5.58 8.86 41.60
C PHE A 254 -5.32 7.96 42.81
N VAL A 255 -4.29 8.30 43.59
CA VAL A 255 -4.03 7.70 44.90
C VAL A 255 -4.98 8.41 45.87
N ALA A 256 -6.06 7.73 46.22
CA ALA A 256 -6.93 8.14 47.31
C ALA A 256 -6.12 8.14 48.62
N LEU A 257 -5.75 9.33 49.10
CA LEU A 257 -5.14 9.52 50.42
C LEU A 257 -6.21 9.36 51.50
N ALA A 258 -6.23 8.20 52.18
CA ALA A 258 -6.96 8.03 53.42
C ALA A 258 -6.16 8.65 54.57
N ILE A 259 -6.57 9.84 55.05
CA ILE A 259 -6.02 10.46 56.25
C ILE A 259 -6.63 9.75 57.47
N VAL A 260 -5.84 8.91 58.15
CA VAL A 260 -6.21 8.38 59.47
C VAL A 260 -5.71 9.35 60.54
N ALA A 261 -6.62 10.14 61.10
CA ALA A 261 -6.34 10.97 62.27
C ALA A 261 -6.42 10.11 63.54
N PHE A 262 -5.28 9.77 64.13
CA PHE A 262 -5.24 9.29 65.51
C PHE A 262 -5.11 10.49 66.46
N GLY A 263 -6.24 10.85 67.08
CA GLY A 263 -6.28 11.81 68.17
C GLY A 263 -5.72 11.20 69.46
N ILE A 264 -4.67 11.83 70.00
CA ILE A 264 -4.15 11.60 71.34
C ILE A 264 -5.19 12.12 72.34
N MET A 265 -5.82 11.22 73.09
CA MET A 265 -6.46 11.59 74.36
C MET A 265 -5.45 11.37 75.49
N THR A 266 -4.84 12.46 75.93
CA THR A 266 -4.42 12.62 77.33
C THR A 266 -5.55 13.31 78.07
N LEU A 267 -6.10 12.67 79.11
CA LEU A 267 -6.50 13.24 80.42
C LEU A 267 -7.53 12.34 81.12
N LEU A 268 -7.06 11.56 82.11
CA LEU A 268 -7.37 11.71 83.54
C LEU A 268 -6.49 10.75 84.37
#